data_AF-A0A3C1T3L8-F1
#
_entry.id   AF-A0A3C1T3L8-F1
#
_cell.length_a   1.000
_cell.length_b   1.000
_cell.length_c   1.000
_cell.angle_alpha   90.00
_cell.angle_beta   90.00
_cell.angle_gamma   90.00
#
_symmetry.space_group_name_H-M   'P 1'
#
loop_
_entity.id
_entity.type
_entity.pdbx_description
1 polymer ?
#
loop_
_entity_poly.entity_id
_entity_poly.type
_entity_poly.pdbx_seq_one_letter_code
_entity_poly.pdbx_strand_id
1 'polypeptide(L)'
;NYFLLKENNYQYMQQSLAFTSKNPDHVYWDDYYHKLRGRRNSDDFSTLSEIMKHPPLVYAFWISLVLLLLYVLFGGKRRQRIMDERKPNENTTVAFTETIGRLYLQKKDNRNIADKMITYFNEFIRNKYFLNTNLVNDDFITTLSRKSGVPRGSVETLYRTITGIQAGYDLDDYGLLSLNEQIQHFHKNKN
;
A
#
# COMPACT_ATOMS: atom_id res chain seq x y z
N ASN A 1 -26.89 -50.59 8.28
CA ASN A 1 -26.24 -51.30 9.41
C ASN A 1 -26.00 -50.48 10.68
N TYR A 2 -26.53 -49.26 10.82
CA TYR A 2 -26.34 -48.49 12.07
C TYR A 2 -27.19 -49.01 13.25
N PHE A 3 -28.34 -49.63 12.96
CA PHE A 3 -29.31 -50.08 13.99
C PHE A 3 -28.81 -51.23 14.87
N LEU A 4 -27.97 -52.12 14.32
CA LEU A 4 -27.42 -53.29 15.03
C LEU A 4 -26.29 -52.94 15.99
N LEU A 5 -25.58 -51.86 15.71
CA LEU A 5 -24.46 -51.35 16.53
C LEU A 5 -24.93 -50.53 17.73
N LYS A 6 -26.24 -50.23 17.81
CA LYS A 6 -26.81 -49.46 18.91
C LYS A 6 -27.15 -50.40 20.06
N GLU A 7 -26.47 -50.20 21.19
CA GLU A 7 -26.74 -50.88 22.46
C GLU A 7 -26.76 -52.42 22.29
N ASN A 8 -27.73 -53.12 22.89
CA ASN A 8 -27.86 -54.58 22.79
C ASN A 8 -28.80 -55.03 21.65
N ASN A 9 -29.06 -54.20 20.64
CA ASN A 9 -29.95 -54.56 19.53
C ASN A 9 -29.46 -55.78 18.72
N TYR A 10 -28.17 -56.10 18.79
CA TYR A 10 -27.63 -57.32 18.19
C TYR A 10 -28.26 -58.59 18.80
N GLN A 11 -28.64 -58.56 20.08
CA GLN A 11 -29.23 -59.71 20.78
C GLN A 11 -30.62 -60.03 20.24
N TYR A 12 -31.40 -59.00 19.88
CA TYR A 12 -32.70 -59.16 19.25
C TYR A 12 -32.58 -59.84 17.88
N MET A 13 -31.63 -59.39 17.05
CA MET A 13 -31.37 -60.02 15.75
C MET A 13 -30.92 -61.48 15.93
N GLN A 14 -30.01 -61.73 16.88
CA GLN A 14 -29.52 -63.08 17.19
C GLN A 14 -30.66 -64.02 17.62
N GLN A 15 -31.56 -63.57 18.48
CA GLN A 15 -32.71 -64.36 18.92
C GLN A 15 -33.70 -64.62 17.77
N SER A 16 -33.99 -63.61 16.94
CA SER A 16 -34.90 -63.78 15.79
C SER A 16 -34.36 -64.78 14.76
N LEU A 17 -33.06 -64.75 14.48
CA LEU A 17 -32.40 -65.66 13.54
C LEU A 17 -32.16 -67.05 14.14
N ALA A 18 -32.11 -67.19 15.47
CA ALA A 18 -31.95 -68.49 16.12
C ALA A 18 -33.12 -69.46 15.83
N PHE A 19 -34.30 -68.94 15.49
CA PHE A 19 -35.46 -69.75 15.07
C PHE A 19 -35.39 -70.21 13.61
N THR A 20 -34.41 -69.74 12.84
CA THR A 20 -34.21 -70.15 11.44
C THR A 20 -33.28 -71.37 11.37
N SER A 21 -33.53 -72.29 10.44
CA SER A 21 -32.66 -73.45 10.22
C SER A 21 -31.22 -73.00 9.95
N LYS A 22 -30.24 -73.65 10.60
CA LYS A 22 -28.80 -73.37 10.37
C LYS A 22 -28.39 -73.57 8.90
N ASN A 23 -29.07 -74.49 8.21
CA ASN A 23 -28.88 -74.77 6.79
C ASN A 23 -30.23 -74.65 6.09
N PRO A 24 -30.57 -73.47 5.54
CA PRO A 24 -31.78 -73.32 4.75
C PRO A 24 -31.59 -73.99 3.37
N ASP A 25 -32.53 -74.85 2.96
CA ASP A 25 -32.49 -75.51 1.65
C ASP A 25 -32.62 -74.51 0.48
N HIS A 26 -33.33 -73.40 0.72
CA HIS A 26 -33.53 -72.34 -0.25
C HIS A 26 -33.39 -70.97 0.41
N VAL A 27 -32.58 -70.10 -0.19
CA VAL A 27 -32.46 -68.69 0.19
C VAL A 27 -33.07 -67.85 -0.92
N TYR A 28 -34.20 -67.21 -0.63
CA TYR A 28 -34.83 -66.27 -1.54
C TYR A 28 -34.34 -64.86 -1.24
N TRP A 29 -33.55 -64.31 -2.14
CA TRP A 29 -33.09 -62.93 -2.05
C TRP A 29 -34.05 -62.02 -2.81
N ASP A 30 -34.83 -61.21 -2.08
CA ASP A 30 -35.70 -60.20 -2.69
C ASP A 30 -35.02 -58.83 -2.67
N ASP A 31 -34.73 -58.33 -3.88
CA ASP A 31 -34.12 -57.01 -4.09
C ASP A 31 -35.13 -55.95 -4.56
N TYR A 32 -36.43 -56.24 -4.46
CA TYR A 32 -37.52 -55.39 -4.92
C TYR A 32 -37.43 -53.96 -4.37
N TYR A 33 -37.12 -53.81 -3.07
CA TYR A 33 -37.01 -52.50 -2.43
C TYR A 33 -35.73 -51.72 -2.79
N HIS A 34 -34.62 -52.39 -3.13
CA HIS A 34 -33.43 -51.71 -3.68
C HIS A 34 -33.70 -51.21 -5.11
N LYS A 35 -34.41 -51.99 -5.92
CA LYS A 35 -34.75 -51.61 -7.30
C LYS A 35 -35.77 -50.47 -7.37
N LEU A 36 -36.67 -50.32 -6.40
CA LEU A 36 -37.56 -49.15 -6.31
C LEU A 36 -36.80 -47.84 -6.06
N ARG A 37 -35.66 -47.89 -5.36
CA ARG A 37 -34.78 -46.72 -5.19
C ARG A 37 -33.85 -46.50 -6.39
N GLY A 38 -33.42 -47.57 -7.05
CA GLY A 38 -32.55 -47.50 -8.24
C GLY A 38 -33.24 -47.00 -9.51
N ARG A 39 -34.57 -46.95 -9.55
CA ARG A 39 -35.36 -46.41 -10.68
C ARG A 39 -35.68 -44.92 -10.57
N ARG A 40 -35.13 -44.24 -9.55
CA ARG A 40 -35.10 -42.78 -9.50
C ARG A 40 -33.81 -42.36 -10.18
N ASN A 41 -33.92 -42.08 -11.48
CA ASN A 41 -32.86 -41.62 -12.38
C ASN A 41 -31.64 -41.08 -11.63
N SER A 42 -30.56 -41.85 -11.69
CA SER A 42 -29.21 -41.40 -11.36
C SER A 42 -28.63 -40.46 -12.42
N ASP A 43 -29.51 -39.71 -13.08
CA ASP A 43 -29.24 -38.56 -13.96
C ASP A 43 -30.21 -37.46 -13.50
N ASP A 44 -29.68 -36.35 -13.00
CA ASP A 44 -30.38 -35.09 -12.72
C ASP A 44 -31.33 -34.97 -11.50
N PHE A 45 -30.95 -35.45 -10.31
CA PHE A 45 -31.41 -34.78 -9.07
C PHE A 45 -30.44 -33.67 -8.66
N SER A 46 -30.13 -32.77 -9.59
CA SER A 46 -29.46 -31.52 -9.25
C SER A 46 -30.49 -30.64 -8.56
N THR A 47 -30.25 -30.26 -7.31
CA THR A 47 -31.13 -29.35 -6.54
C THR A 47 -31.40 -28.04 -7.29
N LEU A 48 -30.49 -27.64 -8.16
CA LEU A 48 -30.66 -26.51 -9.08
C LEU A 48 -31.75 -26.75 -10.13
N SER A 49 -31.91 -27.98 -10.64
CA SER A 49 -32.96 -28.32 -11.62
C SER A 49 -34.36 -28.13 -11.02
N GLU A 50 -34.53 -28.47 -9.72
CA GLU A 50 -35.81 -28.27 -9.03
C GLU A 50 -36.14 -26.78 -8.82
N ILE A 51 -35.14 -25.96 -8.52
CA ILE A 51 -35.28 -24.49 -8.41
C ILE A 51 -35.68 -23.91 -9.77
N MET A 52 -35.16 -24.46 -10.87
CA MET A 52 -35.41 -23.99 -12.23
C MET A 52 -36.80 -24.36 -12.77
N LYS A 53 -37.52 -25.30 -12.13
CA LYS A 53 -38.90 -25.67 -12.51
C LYS A 53 -39.93 -24.59 -12.21
N HIS A 54 -39.65 -23.70 -11.26
CA HIS A 54 -40.58 -22.65 -10.85
C HIS A 54 -40.12 -21.28 -11.37
N PRO A 55 -40.87 -20.61 -12.27
CA PRO A 55 -40.47 -19.32 -12.83
C PRO A 55 -40.11 -18.24 -11.79
N PRO A 56 -40.83 -18.10 -10.65
CA PRO A 56 -40.47 -17.11 -9.63
C PRO A 56 -39.11 -17.38 -8.97
N LEU A 57 -38.75 -18.66 -8.77
CA LEU A 57 -37.49 -19.06 -8.16
C LEU A 57 -36.31 -18.80 -9.11
N VAL A 58 -36.52 -18.94 -10.42
CA VAL A 58 -35.52 -18.57 -11.45
C VAL A 58 -35.18 -17.08 -11.37
N TYR A 59 -36.19 -16.21 -11.32
CA TYR A 59 -35.96 -14.77 -11.19
C TYR A 59 -35.29 -14.41 -9.87
N ALA A 60 -35.71 -15.01 -8.76
CA ALA A 60 -35.07 -14.80 -7.46
C ALA A 60 -33.58 -15.19 -7.47
N PHE A 61 -33.24 -16.31 -8.12
CA PHE A 61 -31.87 -16.78 -8.28
C PHE A 61 -31.01 -15.78 -9.08
N TRP A 62 -31.50 -15.31 -10.23
CA TRP A 62 -30.78 -14.33 -11.06
C TRP A 62 -30.63 -12.97 -10.36
N ILE A 63 -31.68 -12.50 -9.67
CA ILE A 63 -31.62 -11.25 -8.89
C ILE A 63 -30.59 -11.38 -7.77
N SER A 64 -30.54 -12.51 -7.07
CA SER A 64 -29.54 -12.77 -6.02
C SER A 64 -28.11 -12.75 -6.58
N LEU A 65 -27.89 -13.36 -7.75
CA LEU A 65 -26.60 -13.35 -8.42
C LEU A 65 -26.16 -11.94 -8.82
N VAL A 66 -27.08 -11.14 -9.39
CA VAL A 66 -26.83 -9.74 -9.76
C VAL A 66 -26.51 -8.90 -8.54
N LEU A 67 -27.27 -9.04 -7.45
CA LEU A 67 -27.02 -8.34 -6.19
C LEU A 67 -25.65 -8.68 -5.60
N LEU A 68 -25.27 -9.95 -5.63
CA LEU A 68 -23.95 -10.39 -5.16
C LEU A 68 -22.83 -9.77 -6.01
N LEU A 69 -23.00 -9.74 -7.33
CA LEU A 69 -22.03 -9.13 -8.24
C LEU A 69 -21.90 -7.63 -7.98
N LEU A 70 -23.02 -6.91 -7.86
CA LEU A 70 -23.04 -5.49 -7.51
C LEU A 70 -22.40 -5.25 -6.13
N TYR A 71 -22.70 -6.09 -5.14
CA TYR A 71 -22.10 -5.99 -3.81
C TYR A 71 -20.57 -6.11 -3.87
N VAL A 72 -20.03 -7.05 -4.65
CA VAL A 72 -18.58 -7.20 -4.83
C VAL A 72 -17.98 -6.00 -5.56
N LEU A 73 -18.61 -5.53 -6.65
CA LEU A 73 -18.12 -4.38 -7.42
C LEU A 73 -18.09 -3.09 -6.58
N PHE A 74 -19.14 -2.81 -5.80
CA PHE A 74 -19.20 -1.63 -4.95
C PHE A 74 -18.38 -1.79 -3.66
N GLY A 75 -18.31 -3.00 -3.10
CA GLY A 75 -17.54 -3.32 -1.89
C GLY A 75 -16.03 -3.28 -2.10
N GLY A 76 -15.54 -3.65 -3.29
CA GLY A 76 -14.12 -3.62 -3.64
C GLY A 76 -13.53 -2.21 -3.73
N LYS A 77 -14.32 -1.22 -4.13
CA LYS A 77 -13.85 0.17 -4.31
C LYS A 77 -13.72 0.97 -3.00
N ARG A 78 -14.34 0.51 -1.90
CA ARG A 78 -14.40 1.24 -0.61
C ARG A 78 -13.35 0.82 0.43
N ARG A 79 -12.36 -0.01 0.08
CA ARG A 79 -11.21 -0.30 0.96
C ARG A 79 -9.97 0.41 0.42
N GLN A 80 -9.88 1.71 0.72
CA GLN A 80 -8.63 2.44 0.51
C GLN A 80 -7.52 1.75 1.33
N ARG A 81 -6.34 1.58 0.73
CA ARG A 81 -5.16 0.97 1.37
C ARG A 81 -4.85 1.73 2.66
N ILE A 82 -4.53 1.00 3.74
CA ILE A 82 -3.97 1.59 4.95
C ILE A 82 -2.74 2.40 4.51
N MET A 83 -2.85 3.72 4.60
CA MET A 83 -1.74 4.61 4.29
C MET A 83 -0.78 4.49 5.47
N ASP A 84 0.45 4.01 5.21
CA ASP A 84 1.50 4.00 6.23
C ASP A 84 1.56 5.37 6.91
N GLU A 85 1.65 5.35 8.23
CA GLU A 85 1.87 6.54 9.04
C GLU A 85 3.14 7.22 8.51
N ARG A 86 2.96 8.30 7.75
CA ARG A 86 4.10 9.11 7.31
C ARG A 86 4.76 9.61 8.59
N LYS A 87 6.00 9.17 8.84
CA LYS A 87 6.84 9.72 9.90
C LYS A 87 6.73 11.26 9.82
N PRO A 88 6.57 11.95 10.96
CA PRO A 88 6.50 13.40 10.97
C PRO A 88 7.68 13.97 10.18
N ASN A 89 7.47 15.06 9.45
CA ASN A 89 8.54 15.72 8.70
C ASN A 89 9.68 16.05 9.67
N GLU A 90 10.76 15.26 9.62
CA GLU A 90 12.01 15.58 10.28
C GLU A 90 12.41 16.99 9.81
N ASN A 91 12.64 17.91 10.74
CA ASN A 91 13.04 19.28 10.41
C ASN A 91 14.46 19.26 9.82
N THR A 92 14.57 19.01 8.52
CA THR A 92 15.85 18.86 7.83
C THR A 92 16.72 20.11 7.95
N THR A 93 16.12 21.29 8.14
CA THR A 93 16.84 22.54 8.42
C THR A 93 17.61 22.48 9.75
N VAL A 94 17.03 21.89 10.79
CA VAL A 94 17.69 21.77 12.11
C VAL A 94 18.87 20.80 12.02
N ALA A 95 18.66 19.63 11.40
CA ALA A 95 19.72 18.64 11.19
C ALA A 95 20.87 19.18 10.33
N PHE A 96 20.56 19.99 9.30
CA PHE A 96 21.57 20.63 8.47
C PHE A 96 22.40 21.65 9.25
N THR A 97 21.75 22.53 10.01
CA THR A 97 22.44 23.54 10.85
C THR A 97 23.33 22.89 11.90
N GLU A 98 22.89 21.80 12.54
CA GLU A 98 23.71 21.05 13.50
C GLU A 98 24.95 20.45 12.83
N THR A 99 24.80 19.90 11.61
CA THR A 99 25.89 19.28 10.86
C THR A 99 26.95 20.32 10.47
N ILE A 100 26.53 21.47 9.94
CA ILE A 100 27.45 22.56 9.57
C ILE A 100 28.13 23.15 10.81
N GLY A 101 27.39 23.35 11.91
CA GLY A 101 27.95 23.82 13.18
C GLY A 101 29.02 22.88 13.74
N ARG A 102 28.80 21.57 13.65
CA ARG A 102 29.79 20.55 14.03
C ARG A 102 31.03 20.60 13.12
N LEU A 103 30.83 20.76 11.81
CA LEU A 103 31.92 20.87 10.84
C LEU A 103 32.79 22.11 11.10
N TYR A 104 32.16 23.24 11.44
CA TYR A 104 32.85 24.47 11.85
C TYR A 104 33.71 24.27 13.09
N LEU A 105 33.13 23.68 14.15
CA LEU A 105 33.84 23.44 15.41
C LEU A 105 35.03 22.47 15.24
N GLN A 106 34.89 21.47 14.36
CA GLN A 106 35.92 20.45 14.16
C GLN A 106 37.06 20.88 13.23
N LYS A 107 36.76 21.60 12.13
CA LYS A 107 37.74 21.81 11.06
C LYS A 107 38.18 23.24 10.79
N LYS A 108 37.50 24.29 11.29
CA LYS A 108 37.82 25.72 11.03
C LYS A 108 38.19 26.07 9.57
N ASP A 109 37.80 25.23 8.62
CA ASP A 109 38.08 25.39 7.19
C ASP A 109 36.85 26.02 6.56
N ASN A 110 36.77 27.34 6.70
CA ASN A 110 35.61 28.13 6.29
C ASN A 110 35.27 27.93 4.81
N ARG A 111 36.31 27.81 3.98
CA ARG A 111 36.16 27.61 2.54
C ARG A 111 35.49 26.28 2.23
N ASN A 112 35.97 25.20 2.82
CA ASN A 112 35.39 23.87 2.63
C ASN A 112 33.93 23.81 3.12
N ILE A 113 33.64 24.47 4.23
CA ILE A 113 32.27 24.57 4.78
C ILE A 113 31.38 25.33 3.80
N ALA A 114 31.80 26.50 3.31
CA ALA A 114 31.04 27.28 2.35
C ALA A 114 30.78 26.53 1.03
N ASP A 115 31.78 25.85 0.48
CA ASP A 115 31.63 25.07 -0.75
C ASP A 115 30.57 23.96 -0.59
N LYS A 116 30.54 23.30 0.57
CA LYS A 116 29.51 22.31 0.89
C LYS A 116 28.12 22.94 1.04
N MET A 117 28.02 24.10 1.69
CA MET A 117 26.76 24.83 1.83
C MET A 117 26.21 25.26 0.46
N ILE A 118 27.07 25.81 -0.41
CA ILE A 118 26.72 26.21 -1.78
C ILE A 118 26.26 25.01 -2.59
N THR A 119 26.99 23.90 -2.51
CA THR A 119 26.66 22.66 -3.23
C THR A 119 25.28 22.15 -2.82
N TYR A 120 25.04 22.04 -1.51
CA TYR A 120 23.75 21.59 -0.97
C TYR A 120 22.60 22.53 -1.35
N PHE A 121 22.83 23.84 -1.28
CA PHE A 121 21.82 24.83 -1.70
C PHE A 121 21.48 24.70 -3.18
N ASN A 122 22.48 24.58 -4.07
CA ASN A 122 22.26 24.41 -5.50
C ASN A 122 21.59 23.06 -5.84
N GLU A 123 21.86 21.99 -5.10
CA GLU A 123 21.09 20.73 -5.20
C GLU A 123 19.64 20.92 -4.81
N PHE A 124 19.36 21.64 -3.72
CA PHE A 124 18.00 21.97 -3.33
C PHE A 124 17.26 22.76 -4.42
N ILE A 125 17.93 23.74 -5.05
CA ILE A 125 17.35 24.51 -6.17
C ILE A 125 17.05 23.62 -7.38
N ARG A 126 18.00 22.77 -7.77
CA ARG A 126 17.82 21.80 -8.87
C ARG A 126 16.66 20.85 -8.61
N ASN A 127 16.55 20.30 -7.39
CA ASN A 127 15.55 19.30 -7.05
C ASN A 127 14.15 19.91 -6.83
N LYS A 128 14.04 21.07 -6.18
CA LYS A 128 12.73 21.68 -5.89
C LYS A 128 12.18 22.48 -7.08
N TYR A 129 13.04 23.23 -7.78
CA TYR A 129 12.60 24.19 -8.80
C TYR A 129 12.93 23.78 -10.23
N PHE A 130 13.67 22.67 -10.42
CA PHE A 130 14.11 22.15 -11.72
C PHE A 130 14.91 23.18 -12.54
N LEU A 131 15.75 23.96 -11.86
CA LEU A 131 16.59 24.99 -12.49
C LEU A 131 18.03 24.53 -12.59
N ASN A 132 18.67 24.78 -13.73
CA ASN A 132 20.08 24.52 -13.92
C ASN A 132 20.92 25.59 -13.20
N THR A 133 21.68 25.18 -12.18
CA THR A 133 22.54 26.06 -11.37
C THR A 133 23.95 26.23 -11.93
N ASN A 134 24.27 25.65 -13.09
CA ASN A 134 25.59 25.79 -13.73
C ASN A 134 25.73 27.12 -14.48
N LEU A 135 24.61 27.72 -14.90
CA LEU A 135 24.55 28.99 -15.61
C LEU A 135 23.67 29.96 -14.83
N VAL A 136 24.28 30.70 -13.92
CA VAL A 136 23.60 31.73 -13.12
C VAL A 136 23.59 33.03 -13.92
N ASN A 137 22.58 33.21 -14.75
CA ASN A 137 22.33 34.44 -15.52
C ASN A 137 21.12 35.21 -14.97
N ASP A 138 20.83 36.36 -15.57
CA ASP A 138 19.71 37.21 -15.16
C ASP A 138 18.34 36.50 -15.25
N ASP A 139 18.17 35.64 -16.27
CA ASP A 139 16.98 34.81 -16.44
C ASP A 139 16.82 33.76 -15.33
N PHE A 140 17.93 33.14 -14.89
CA PHE A 140 17.94 32.23 -13.75
C PHE A 140 17.48 32.94 -12.48
N ILE A 141 18.00 34.14 -12.19
CA ILE A 141 17.59 34.93 -11.01
C ILE A 141 16.11 35.28 -11.07
N THR A 142 15.63 35.72 -12.24
CA THR A 142 14.21 36.03 -12.48
C THR A 142 13.32 34.82 -12.25
N THR A 143 13.69 33.68 -12.82
CA THR A 143 12.91 32.45 -12.76
C THR A 143 12.92 31.87 -11.35
N LEU A 144 14.06 31.89 -10.67
CA LEU A 144 14.19 31.43 -9.30
C LEU A 144 13.35 32.28 -8.35
N SER A 145 13.42 33.61 -8.44
CA SER A 145 12.60 34.52 -7.65
C SER A 145 11.10 34.26 -7.85
N ARG A 146 10.66 34.09 -9.10
CA ARG A 146 9.25 33.81 -9.42
C ARG A 146 8.77 32.45 -8.90
N LYS A 147 9.62 31.41 -8.98
CA LYS A 147 9.28 30.06 -8.51
C LYS A 147 9.34 29.93 -6.99
N SER A 148 10.30 30.59 -6.35
CA SER A 148 10.50 30.52 -4.90
C SER A 148 9.62 31.50 -4.12
N GLY A 149 9.16 32.59 -4.74
CA GLY A 149 8.46 33.68 -4.04
C GLY A 149 9.39 34.65 -3.30
N VAL A 150 10.71 34.40 -3.31
CA VAL A 150 11.71 35.27 -2.66
C VAL A 150 11.99 36.49 -3.56
N PRO A 151 12.11 37.71 -3.00
CA PRO A 151 12.40 38.91 -3.78
C PRO A 151 13.67 38.79 -4.62
N ARG A 152 13.61 39.26 -5.87
CA ARG A 152 14.72 39.21 -6.83
C ARG A 152 16.04 39.74 -6.25
N GLY A 153 16.00 40.88 -5.57
CA GLY A 153 17.18 41.50 -4.97
C GLY A 153 17.87 40.60 -3.94
N SER A 154 17.11 39.83 -3.15
CA SER A 154 17.68 38.88 -2.19
C SER A 154 18.35 37.69 -2.90
N VAL A 155 17.74 37.19 -3.97
CA VAL A 155 18.29 36.10 -4.78
C VAL A 155 19.58 36.56 -5.49
N GLU A 156 19.58 37.78 -6.01
CA GLU A 156 20.75 38.37 -6.67
C GLU A 156 21.93 38.56 -5.71
N THR A 157 21.71 39.13 -4.52
CA THR A 157 22.75 39.29 -3.50
C THR A 157 23.35 37.95 -3.06
N LEU A 158 22.50 36.92 -2.89
CA LEU A 158 22.94 35.58 -2.55
C LEU A 158 23.85 35.00 -3.63
N TYR A 159 23.42 35.04 -4.90
CA TYR A 159 24.24 34.50 -5.98
C TYR A 159 25.50 35.32 -6.27
N ARG A 160 25.50 36.64 -6.04
CA ARG A 160 26.73 37.45 -6.04
C ARG A 160 27.72 36.97 -4.99
N THR A 161 27.25 36.72 -3.76
CA THR A 161 28.07 36.16 -2.67
C THR A 161 28.65 34.80 -3.06
N ILE A 162 27.82 33.90 -3.58
CA ILE A 162 28.23 32.57 -4.05
C ILE A 162 29.31 32.65 -5.13
N THR A 163 29.11 33.49 -6.15
CA THR A 163 30.10 33.66 -7.23
C THR A 163 31.41 34.24 -6.72
N GLY A 164 31.38 35.13 -5.73
CA GLY A 164 32.58 35.66 -5.11
C GLY A 164 33.39 34.57 -4.38
N ILE A 165 32.72 33.75 -3.57
CA ILE A 165 33.37 32.66 -2.85
C ILE A 165 34.03 31.69 -3.85
N GLN A 166 33.31 31.31 -4.92
CA GLN A 166 33.82 30.44 -5.97
C GLN A 166 34.99 31.05 -6.76
N ALA A 167 35.02 32.38 -6.92
CA ALA A 167 36.08 33.09 -7.63
C ALA A 167 37.42 33.19 -6.88
N GLY A 168 37.49 32.74 -5.62
CA GLY A 168 38.76 32.69 -4.88
C GLY A 168 38.93 33.75 -3.80
N TYR A 169 37.90 34.55 -3.47
CA TYR A 169 38.01 35.50 -2.37
C TYR A 169 38.27 34.79 -1.04
N ASP A 170 39.18 35.33 -0.22
CA ASP A 170 39.41 34.83 1.14
C ASP A 170 38.11 34.92 1.94
N LEU A 171 37.78 33.81 2.60
CA LEU A 171 36.53 33.67 3.34
C LEU A 171 36.84 33.68 4.84
N ASP A 172 36.51 34.80 5.48
CA ASP A 172 36.54 34.94 6.93
C ASP A 172 35.26 34.41 7.58
N ASP A 173 35.24 34.38 8.91
CA ASP A 173 34.09 33.90 9.69
C ASP A 173 32.84 34.74 9.40
N TYR A 174 33.00 36.04 9.15
CA TYR A 174 31.90 36.95 8.80
C TYR A 174 31.30 36.62 7.44
N GLY A 175 32.13 36.35 6.42
CA GLY A 175 31.67 35.95 5.11
C GLY A 175 30.94 34.62 5.13
N LEU A 176 31.43 33.65 5.91
CA LEU A 176 30.77 32.36 6.09
C LEU A 176 29.40 32.52 6.81
N LEU A 177 29.35 33.34 7.86
CA LEU A 177 28.11 33.65 8.57
C LEU A 177 27.10 34.34 7.65
N SER A 178 27.55 35.33 6.88
CA SER A 178 26.70 36.06 5.93
C SER A 178 26.11 35.12 4.86
N LEU A 179 26.91 34.20 4.32
CA LEU A 179 26.41 33.18 3.39
C LEU A 179 25.30 32.34 4.03
N ASN A 180 25.52 31.89 5.27
CA ASN A 180 24.53 31.10 5.99
C ASN A 180 23.23 31.87 6.20
N GLU A 181 23.30 33.11 6.68
CA GLU A 181 22.12 33.95 6.90
C GLU A 181 21.32 34.19 5.63
N GLN A 182 22.00 34.43 4.50
CA GLN A 182 21.34 34.62 3.20
C GLN A 182 20.63 33.33 2.74
N ILE A 183 21.24 32.16 2.94
CA ILE A 183 20.62 30.86 2.65
C ILE A 183 19.41 30.63 3.58
N GLN A 184 19.54 30.86 4.88
CA GLN A 184 18.43 30.69 5.82
C GLN A 184 17.27 31.64 5.50
N HIS A 185 17.56 32.89 5.14
CA HIS A 185 16.57 33.85 4.69
C HIS A 185 15.82 33.36 3.44
N PHE A 186 16.54 32.79 2.47
CA PHE A 186 15.91 32.14 1.31
C PHE A 186 14.98 30.99 1.74
N HIS A 187 15.44 30.12 2.65
CA HIS A 187 14.65 28.98 3.13
C HIS A 187 13.40 29.38 3.92
N LYS A 188 13.43 30.52 4.63
CA LYS A 188 12.31 31.03 5.43
C LYS A 188 11.23 31.72 4.58
N ASN A 189 11.64 32.43 3.54
CA ASN A 189 10.74 33.25 2.71
C ASN A 189 10.29 32.55 1.42
N LYS A 190 10.61 31.27 1.24
CA LYS A 190 10.16 30.49 0.09
C LYS A 190 8.71 30.03 0.26
N ASN A 191 7.98 30.01 -0.85
CA ASN A 191 6.66 29.40 -0.98
C ASN A 191 6.72 27.86 -1.00
#